data_AF-A0A966YVF7-F1
#
_entry.id   AF-A0A966YVF7-F1
#
_cell.length_a   1.000
_cell.length_b   1.000
_cell.length_c   1.000
_cell.angle_alpha   90.00
_cell.angle_beta   90.00
_cell.angle_gamma   90.00
#
_symmetry.space_group_name_H-M   'P 1'
#
loop_
_entity.id
_entity.type
_entity.pdbx_description
1 polymer ?
#
loop_
_entity_poly.entity_id
_entity_poly.type
_entity_poly.pdbx_seq_one_letter_code
_entity_poly.pdbx_strand_id
1 'polypeptide(L)'
;MYCIVGPGGHHVWLLCAIFVGFSIVGFMDLMQSHHAILRNYPLIGHLRFFFEFIRPEIRQYFLESDNEEIPFSRAQRALVYQRAKGASDKRPFGTLVDVYKPSAEILLQRGNPINPPSVESLRVRVGGAQCTQPYFISLFNISAMSFGALSANAIMALNRGAQKGGFAHD
;
A
#
# COMPACT_ATOMS: atom_id res chain seq x y z
N MET A 1 21.90 -46.42 32.36
CA MET A 1 22.10 -45.14 33.07
C MET A 1 23.57 -44.67 33.12
N TYR A 2 24.48 -45.23 32.30
CA TYR A 2 25.90 -44.84 32.25
C TYR A 2 26.28 -43.89 31.10
N CYS A 3 25.38 -43.60 30.15
CA CYS A 3 25.65 -42.65 29.05
C CYS A 3 25.47 -41.17 29.43
N ILE A 4 25.00 -40.85 30.64
CA ILE A 4 24.68 -39.46 31.03
C ILE A 4 25.90 -38.76 31.67
N VAL A 5 26.92 -39.50 32.15
CA VAL A 5 28.09 -38.97 32.88
C VAL A 5 29.42 -39.41 32.22
N GLY A 6 29.42 -39.66 30.91
CA GLY A 6 30.65 -39.81 30.13
C GLY A 6 31.02 -38.50 29.43
N PRO A 7 32.23 -38.36 28.85
CA PRO A 7 32.66 -37.15 28.13
C PRO A 7 31.75 -36.76 26.93
N GLY A 8 30.82 -37.62 26.52
CA GLY A 8 29.76 -37.32 25.55
C GLY A 8 28.44 -36.77 26.14
N GLY A 9 28.27 -36.76 27.47
CA GLY A 9 27.06 -36.33 28.17
C GLY A 9 26.81 -34.83 28.06
N HIS A 10 27.87 -34.02 27.96
CA HIS A 10 27.76 -32.58 27.76
C HIS A 10 27.08 -32.23 26.43
N HIS A 11 27.32 -33.02 25.38
CA HIS A 11 26.65 -32.84 24.09
C HIS A 11 25.16 -33.18 24.18
N VAL A 12 24.79 -34.22 24.95
CA VAL A 12 23.38 -34.58 25.19
C VAL A 12 22.66 -33.47 25.97
N TRP A 13 23.27 -32.93 27.02
CA TRP A 13 22.71 -31.81 27.77
C TRP A 13 22.58 -30.53 26.93
N LEU A 14 23.56 -30.25 26.06
CA LEU A 14 23.48 -29.14 25.10
C LEU A 14 22.34 -29.32 24.11
N LEU A 15 22.18 -30.52 23.53
CA LEU A 15 21.09 -30.82 22.61
C LEU A 15 19.72 -30.73 23.30
N CYS A 16 19.60 -31.23 24.53
CA CYS A 16 18.39 -31.09 25.33
C CYS A 16 18.08 -29.61 25.65
N ALA A 17 19.08 -28.81 26.01
CA ALA A 17 18.90 -27.39 26.26
C ALA A 17 18.42 -26.63 25.01
N ILE A 18 19.00 -26.93 23.84
CA ILE A 18 18.59 -26.38 22.56
C ILE A 18 17.14 -26.78 22.22
N PHE A 19 16.80 -28.06 22.40
CA PHE A 19 15.45 -28.56 22.15
C PHE A 19 14.40 -27.88 23.04
N VAL A 20 14.71 -27.72 24.34
CA VAL A 20 13.84 -27.01 25.28
C VAL A 20 13.71 -25.53 24.89
N GLY A 21 14.82 -24.88 24.50
CA GLY A 21 14.78 -23.50 24.03
C GLY A 21 13.86 -23.30 22.83
N PHE A 22 13.99 -24.14 21.80
CA PHE A 22 13.09 -24.09 20.63
C PHE A 22 11.64 -24.45 21.00
N SER A 23 11.42 -25.40 21.91
CA SER A 23 10.08 -25.75 22.37
C SER A 23 9.38 -24.57 23.05
N ILE A 24 10.12 -23.81 23.87
CA ILE A 24 9.61 -22.60 24.53
C ILE A 24 9.26 -21.53 23.50
N VAL A 25 10.17 -21.25 22.55
CA VAL A 25 9.93 -20.25 21.51
C VAL A 25 8.72 -20.63 20.64
N GLY A 26 8.63 -21.90 20.22
CA GLY A 26 7.48 -22.39 19.45
C GLY A 26 6.16 -22.30 20.23
N PHE A 27 6.20 -22.55 21.54
CA PHE A 27 5.03 -22.37 22.40
C PHE A 27 4.60 -20.90 22.51
N MET A 28 5.56 -19.99 22.68
CA MET A 28 5.29 -18.54 22.67
C MET A 28 4.72 -18.07 21.33
N ASP A 29 5.22 -18.61 20.21
CA ASP A 29 4.73 -18.32 18.87
C ASP A 29 3.27 -18.75 18.64
N LEU A 30 2.86 -19.86 19.27
CA LEU A 30 1.47 -20.33 19.21
C LEU A 30 0.52 -19.48 20.05
N MET A 31 1.01 -18.94 21.18
CA MET A 31 0.20 -18.13 22.10
C MET A 31 0.03 -16.68 21.61
N GLN A 32 0.96 -16.13 20.83
CA GLN A 32 0.82 -14.77 20.32
C GLN A 32 -0.33 -14.62 19.31
N SER A 33 -1.10 -13.54 19.44
CA SER A 33 -2.21 -13.22 18.53
C SER A 33 -1.84 -12.19 17.46
N HIS A 34 -0.66 -11.57 17.55
CA HIS A 34 -0.29 -10.42 16.72
C HIS A 34 0.20 -10.79 15.31
N HIS A 35 0.90 -11.92 15.16
CA HIS A 35 1.50 -12.33 13.88
C HIS A 35 0.94 -13.67 13.40
N ALA A 36 -0.01 -13.62 12.45
CA ALA A 36 -0.65 -14.81 11.87
C ALA A 36 0.36 -15.83 11.29
N ILE A 37 1.49 -15.36 10.75
CA ILE A 37 2.52 -16.23 10.16
C ILE A 37 3.26 -17.05 11.23
N LEU A 38 3.66 -16.42 12.34
CA LEU A 38 4.36 -17.11 13.44
C LEU A 38 3.44 -18.11 14.15
N ARG A 39 2.15 -17.80 14.23
CA ARG A 39 1.15 -18.71 14.81
C ARG A 39 0.88 -19.93 13.93
N ASN A 40 0.87 -19.79 12.61
CA ASN A 40 0.64 -20.89 11.67
C ASN A 40 1.90 -21.74 11.43
N TYR A 41 3.09 -21.15 11.55
CA TYR A 41 4.39 -21.82 11.35
C TYR A 41 5.37 -21.45 12.48
N PRO A 42 5.19 -21.99 13.70
CA PRO A 42 6.09 -21.73 14.83
C PRO A 42 7.53 -22.10 14.50
N LEU A 43 8.49 -21.37 15.03
CA LEU A 43 9.94 -21.53 14.76
C LEU A 43 10.38 -21.22 13.32
N ILE A 44 9.79 -21.86 12.32
CA ILE A 44 10.19 -21.73 10.91
C ILE A 44 9.84 -20.33 10.36
N GLY A 45 8.76 -19.71 10.87
CA GLY A 45 8.38 -18.35 10.49
C GLY A 45 9.46 -17.30 10.78
N HIS A 46 10.31 -17.51 11.79
CA HIS A 46 11.44 -16.61 12.09
C HIS A 46 12.49 -16.60 10.98
N LEU A 47 12.73 -17.73 10.30
CA LEU A 47 13.65 -17.80 9.17
C LEU A 47 13.18 -16.91 8.01
N ARG A 48 11.87 -16.86 7.76
CA ARG A 48 11.30 -15.96 6.74
C ARG A 48 11.64 -14.50 7.05
N PHE A 49 11.46 -14.07 8.30
CA PHE A 49 11.74 -12.68 8.71
C PHE A 49 13.24 -12.38 8.68
N PHE A 50 14.07 -13.34 9.07
CA PHE A 50 15.52 -13.24 8.96
C PHE A 50 15.98 -13.04 7.52
N PHE A 51 15.49 -13.86 6.58
CA PHE A 51 15.79 -13.68 5.16
C PHE A 51 15.16 -12.40 4.61
N GLU A 52 14.00 -11.98 5.09
CA GLU A 52 13.39 -10.71 4.69
C GLU A 52 14.23 -9.51 5.11
N PHE A 53 14.91 -9.58 6.27
CA PHE A 53 15.83 -8.56 6.76
C PHE A 53 17.14 -8.48 5.96
N ILE A 54 17.75 -9.63 5.61
CA ILE A 54 19.02 -9.68 4.86
C ILE A 54 18.81 -9.43 3.36
N ARG A 55 17.61 -9.70 2.85
CA ARG A 55 17.27 -9.60 1.43
C ARG A 55 17.55 -8.22 0.78
N PRO A 56 17.32 -7.05 1.40
CA PRO A 56 17.65 -5.75 0.80
C PRO A 56 19.14 -5.60 0.55
N GLU A 57 19.98 -6.00 1.52
CA GLU A 57 21.44 -5.90 1.42
C GLU A 57 21.97 -6.77 0.29
N ILE A 58 21.59 -8.06 0.26
CA ILE A 58 22.01 -8.97 -0.82
C ILE A 58 21.58 -8.42 -2.19
N ARG A 59 20.38 -7.84 -2.30
CA ARG A 59 19.89 -7.37 -3.59
C ARG A 59 20.57 -6.09 -4.06
N GLN A 60 20.78 -5.14 -3.16
CA GLN A 60 21.45 -3.87 -3.45
C GLN A 60 22.89 -4.08 -3.94
N TYR A 61 23.57 -5.12 -3.45
CA TYR A 61 24.95 -5.40 -3.84
C TYR A 61 25.10 -6.40 -5.00
N PHE A 62 24.10 -7.27 -5.25
CA PHE A 62 24.26 -8.36 -6.22
C PHE A 62 23.18 -8.48 -7.32
N LEU A 63 21.97 -7.89 -7.19
CA LEU A 63 20.79 -8.30 -7.98
C LEU A 63 19.78 -7.16 -8.28
N GLU A 64 20.23 -5.92 -8.48
CA GLU A 64 19.38 -4.71 -8.65
C GLU A 64 18.23 -4.88 -9.67
N SER A 65 16.96 -4.78 -9.21
CA SER A 65 15.74 -4.46 -10.00
C SER A 65 14.44 -4.54 -9.16
N ASP A 66 14.17 -3.58 -8.27
CA ASP A 66 12.90 -3.53 -7.49
C ASP A 66 11.64 -3.21 -8.33
N ASN A 67 11.85 -2.88 -9.61
CA ASN A 67 10.84 -2.42 -10.57
C ASN A 67 10.37 -3.51 -11.55
N GLU A 68 10.83 -4.75 -11.43
CA GLU A 68 10.32 -5.85 -12.25
C GLU A 68 8.86 -6.18 -11.90
N GLU A 69 7.97 -5.90 -12.84
CA GLU A 69 6.53 -6.19 -12.78
C GLU A 69 6.26 -7.62 -13.23
N ILE A 70 5.55 -8.41 -12.42
CA ILE A 70 4.25 -9.06 -12.75
C ILE A 70 3.52 -9.48 -11.45
N PRO A 71 2.21 -9.20 -11.22
CA PRO A 71 1.37 -8.11 -11.76
C PRO A 71 1.52 -6.79 -10.96
N PHE A 72 2.22 -6.80 -9.82
CA PHE A 72 2.54 -5.63 -9.02
C PHE A 72 4.01 -5.65 -8.62
N SER A 73 4.68 -4.50 -8.64
CA SER A 73 6.05 -4.39 -8.16
C SER A 73 6.14 -4.72 -6.67
N ARG A 74 7.31 -5.16 -6.21
CA ARG A 74 7.51 -5.45 -4.79
C ARG A 74 7.34 -4.18 -3.95
N ALA A 75 7.74 -3.02 -4.47
CA ALA A 75 7.57 -1.73 -3.83
C ALA A 75 6.08 -1.42 -3.58
N GLN A 76 5.22 -1.69 -4.57
CA GLN A 76 3.75 -1.55 -4.43
C GLN A 76 3.20 -2.47 -3.34
N ARG A 77 3.61 -3.75 -3.30
CA ARG A 77 3.16 -4.70 -2.26
C ARG A 77 3.63 -4.29 -0.86
N ALA A 78 4.87 -3.84 -0.73
CA ALA A 78 5.42 -3.38 0.55
C ALA A 78 4.66 -2.15 1.08
N LEU A 79 4.33 -1.20 0.20
CA LEU A 79 3.50 -0.04 0.53
C LEU A 79 2.13 -0.46 1.08
N VAL A 80 1.45 -1.39 0.41
CA VAL A 80 0.15 -1.92 0.86
C VAL A 80 0.27 -2.58 2.24
N TYR A 81 1.31 -3.38 2.47
CA TYR A 81 1.52 -4.03 3.77
C TYR A 81 1.85 -3.05 4.89
N GLN A 82 2.65 -2.01 4.62
CA GLN A 82 2.97 -0.98 5.61
C GLN A 82 1.70 -0.22 6.03
N ARG A 83 0.87 0.17 5.06
CA ARG A 83 -0.43 0.81 5.32
C ARG A 83 -1.38 -0.09 6.10
N ALA A 84 -1.49 -1.37 5.72
CA ALA A 84 -2.34 -2.33 6.41
C ALA A 84 -1.94 -2.55 7.88
N LYS A 85 -0.65 -2.39 8.20
CA LYS A 85 -0.12 -2.51 9.57
C LYS A 85 -0.10 -1.17 10.34
N GLY A 86 -0.57 -0.07 9.75
CA GLY A 86 -0.49 1.26 10.35
C GLY A 86 0.93 1.79 10.54
N ALA A 87 1.91 1.19 9.86
CA ALA A 87 3.31 1.63 9.88
C ALA A 87 3.53 2.79 8.91
N SER A 88 4.53 3.64 9.19
CA SER A 88 4.89 4.74 8.28
C SER A 88 5.23 4.21 6.89
N ASP A 89 4.48 4.66 5.89
CA ASP A 89 4.66 4.36 4.46
C ASP A 89 5.54 5.40 3.75
N LYS A 90 6.05 6.38 4.50
CA LYS A 90 6.86 7.48 3.98
C LYS A 90 8.29 7.02 3.70
N ARG A 91 8.68 7.06 2.42
CA ARG A 91 10.07 6.90 1.99
C ARG A 91 10.65 8.27 1.63
N PRO A 92 11.84 8.64 2.13
CA PRO A 92 12.45 9.93 1.81
C PRO A 92 12.83 9.99 0.31
N PHE A 93 12.33 11.06 -0.32
CA PHE A 93 12.53 11.65 -1.65
C PHE A 93 13.15 10.85 -2.82
N GLY A 94 12.39 10.84 -3.92
CA GLY A 94 12.77 10.36 -5.27
C GLY A 94 11.57 9.72 -5.98
N THR A 95 11.38 9.96 -7.27
CA THR A 95 10.42 9.17 -8.06
C THR A 95 11.08 7.85 -8.45
N LEU A 96 10.43 6.73 -8.11
CA LEU A 96 10.83 5.41 -8.63
C LEU A 96 10.29 5.19 -10.06
N VAL A 97 9.37 6.04 -10.49
CA VAL A 97 8.82 6.03 -11.84
C VAL A 97 9.85 6.65 -12.78
N ASP A 98 10.19 5.90 -13.81
CA ASP A 98 10.99 6.39 -14.93
C ASP A 98 10.16 7.40 -15.73
N VAL A 99 10.44 8.67 -15.48
CA VAL A 99 9.78 9.84 -16.07
C VAL A 99 10.03 9.99 -17.57
N TYR A 100 11.01 9.29 -18.13
CA TYR A 100 11.32 9.36 -19.56
C TYR A 100 10.60 8.27 -20.38
N LYS A 101 9.87 7.36 -19.73
CA LYS A 101 9.07 6.37 -20.46
C LYS A 101 7.91 7.05 -21.18
N PRO A 102 7.54 6.58 -22.39
CA PRO A 102 6.40 7.11 -23.13
C PRO A 102 5.06 7.10 -22.37
N SER A 103 4.92 6.20 -21.38
CA SER A 103 3.72 6.07 -20.53
C SER A 103 3.79 6.86 -19.22
N ALA A 104 4.87 7.61 -18.97
CA ALA A 104 4.98 8.43 -17.77
C ALA A 104 4.24 9.76 -17.97
N GLU A 105 3.18 9.96 -17.21
CA GLU A 105 2.44 11.22 -17.19
C GLU A 105 3.06 12.17 -16.15
N ILE A 106 3.47 13.36 -16.60
CA ILE A 106 4.09 14.37 -15.74
C ILE A 106 3.39 15.69 -15.97
N LEU A 107 2.88 16.28 -14.90
CA LEU A 107 2.35 17.63 -14.91
C LEU A 107 3.47 18.60 -14.56
N LEU A 108 3.95 19.32 -15.58
CA LEU A 108 4.97 20.35 -15.39
C LEU A 108 4.30 21.67 -14.99
N GLN A 109 4.85 22.32 -13.97
CA GLN A 109 4.40 23.65 -13.60
C GLN A 109 4.75 24.64 -14.71
N ARG A 110 3.77 25.44 -15.13
CA ARG A 110 3.99 26.52 -16.10
C ARG A 110 4.69 27.70 -15.42
N GLY A 111 5.77 28.19 -16.02
CA GLY A 111 6.56 29.31 -15.48
C GLY A 111 5.94 30.71 -15.69
N ASN A 112 4.90 30.84 -16.51
CA ASN A 112 4.21 32.11 -16.74
C ASN A 112 2.69 31.93 -16.51
N PRO A 113 2.12 32.53 -15.45
CA PRO A 113 0.69 32.47 -15.20
C PRO A 113 -0.10 33.17 -16.32
N ILE A 114 -1.22 32.57 -16.72
CA ILE A 114 -2.20 33.21 -17.60
C ILE A 114 -3.49 33.46 -16.82
N ASN A 115 -4.32 34.39 -17.31
CA ASN A 115 -5.65 34.59 -16.75
C ASN A 115 -6.42 33.27 -16.77
N PRO A 116 -7.18 32.96 -15.71
CA PRO A 116 -7.98 31.76 -15.66
C PRO A 116 -9.01 31.76 -16.80
N PRO A 117 -9.30 30.59 -17.40
CA PRO A 117 -10.35 30.48 -18.39
C PRO A 117 -11.71 30.85 -17.78
N SER A 118 -12.64 31.35 -18.59
CA SER A 118 -14.01 31.64 -18.12
C SER A 118 -14.70 30.34 -17.67
N VAL A 119 -15.59 30.45 -16.68
CA VAL A 119 -16.29 29.28 -16.14
C VAL A 119 -17.16 28.60 -17.21
N GLU A 120 -17.68 29.38 -18.15
CA GLU A 120 -18.48 28.90 -19.28
C GLU A 120 -17.64 28.05 -20.26
N SER A 121 -16.35 28.33 -20.39
CA SER A 121 -15.44 27.57 -21.26
C SER A 121 -15.06 26.20 -20.69
N LEU A 122 -15.30 25.97 -19.39
CA LEU A 122 -15.05 24.71 -18.70
C LEU A 122 -16.28 23.79 -18.73
N ARG A 123 -17.09 23.88 -19.79
CA ARG A 123 -18.28 23.05 -19.98
C ARG A 123 -18.24 22.38 -21.33
N VAL A 124 -18.74 21.14 -21.37
CA VAL A 124 -18.85 20.35 -22.59
C VAL A 124 -20.31 19.96 -22.82
N ARG A 125 -20.75 20.02 -24.07
CA ARG A 125 -22.08 19.54 -24.45
C ARG A 125 -22.09 18.02 -24.49
N VAL A 126 -22.97 17.42 -23.71
CA VAL A 126 -23.22 15.98 -23.71
C VAL A 126 -24.51 15.72 -24.49
N GLY A 127 -24.47 14.75 -25.39
CA GLY A 127 -25.59 14.36 -26.25
C GLY A 127 -25.34 14.61 -27.74
N GLY A 128 -25.27 13.53 -28.51
CA GLY A 128 -25.13 13.56 -29.98
C GLY A 128 -26.47 13.69 -30.72
N ALA A 129 -26.49 13.38 -32.02
CA ALA A 129 -27.67 13.56 -32.88
C ALA A 129 -28.92 12.76 -32.44
N GLN A 130 -28.72 11.64 -31.72
CA GLN A 130 -29.80 10.80 -31.20
C GLN A 130 -30.30 11.22 -29.81
N CYS A 131 -29.69 12.25 -29.19
CA CYS A 131 -30.07 12.72 -27.87
C CYS A 131 -31.23 13.71 -27.97
N THR A 132 -32.36 13.37 -27.33
CA THR A 132 -33.55 14.25 -27.29
C THR A 132 -33.40 15.41 -26.31
N GLN A 133 -32.48 15.32 -25.34
CA GLN A 133 -32.24 16.33 -24.31
C GLN A 133 -30.73 16.51 -24.08
N PRO A 134 -30.01 17.13 -25.04
CA PRO A 134 -28.60 17.45 -24.85
C PRO A 134 -28.44 18.52 -23.77
N TYR A 135 -27.41 18.41 -22.94
CA TYR A 135 -27.13 19.34 -21.85
C TYR A 135 -25.65 19.69 -21.77
N PHE A 136 -25.31 20.79 -21.11
CA PHE A 136 -23.92 21.17 -20.86
C PHE A 136 -23.50 20.77 -19.46
N ILE A 137 -22.51 19.90 -19.36
CA ILE A 137 -21.91 19.49 -18.08
C ILE A 137 -20.61 20.26 -17.85
N SER A 138 -20.28 20.56 -16.59
CA SER A 138 -18.95 21.08 -16.26
C SER A 138 -17.90 19.97 -16.38
N LEU A 139 -16.66 20.35 -16.72
CA LEU A 139 -15.50 19.45 -16.64
C LEU A 139 -15.20 19.03 -15.20
N PHE A 140 -15.59 19.84 -14.21
CA PHE A 140 -15.41 19.53 -12.79
C PHE A 140 -16.79 19.38 -12.14
N ASN A 141 -17.08 18.18 -11.63
CA ASN A 141 -18.32 17.86 -10.92
C ASN A 141 -18.00 17.28 -9.54
N ILE A 142 -19.03 17.16 -8.71
CA ILE A 142 -18.91 16.56 -7.39
C ILE A 142 -19.21 15.06 -7.51
N SER A 143 -18.22 14.22 -7.24
CA SER A 143 -18.36 12.76 -7.31
C SER A 143 -19.22 12.20 -6.18
N ALA A 144 -19.87 11.07 -6.44
CA ALA A 144 -20.58 10.30 -5.43
C ALA A 144 -19.64 9.87 -4.29
N MET A 145 -20.07 10.14 -3.07
CA MET A 145 -19.47 9.61 -1.85
C MET A 145 -20.46 8.66 -1.18
N SER A 146 -19.98 7.58 -0.58
CA SER A 146 -20.89 6.55 -0.06
C SER A 146 -21.86 7.13 0.96
N PHE A 147 -23.11 6.65 0.90
CA PHE A 147 -24.16 7.03 1.84
C PHE A 147 -23.74 6.61 3.25
N GLY A 148 -23.34 7.58 4.08
CA GLY A 148 -22.77 7.35 5.42
C GLY A 148 -21.33 7.84 5.62
N ALA A 149 -20.59 8.11 4.54
CA ALA A 149 -19.26 8.73 4.64
C ALA A 149 -19.32 10.24 4.95
N LEU A 150 -20.42 10.89 4.58
CA LEU A 150 -20.67 12.30 4.81
C LEU A 150 -21.95 12.51 5.62
N SER A 151 -21.94 13.55 6.46
CA SER A 151 -23.15 13.97 7.18
C SER A 151 -24.20 14.54 6.22
N ALA A 152 -25.47 14.47 6.62
CA ALA A 152 -26.57 15.08 5.85
C ALA A 152 -26.34 16.58 5.57
N ASN A 153 -25.72 17.29 6.52
CA ASN A 153 -25.37 18.70 6.35
C ASN A 153 -24.30 18.92 5.27
N ALA A 154 -23.31 18.03 5.20
CA ALA A 154 -22.28 18.10 4.15
C ALA A 154 -22.89 17.84 2.77
N ILE A 155 -23.75 16.84 2.63
CA ILE A 155 -24.45 16.54 1.37
C ILE A 155 -25.32 17.72 0.94
N MET A 156 -26.08 18.33 1.86
CA MET A 156 -26.87 19.53 1.55
C MET A 156 -26.00 20.72 1.12
N ALA A 157 -24.87 20.94 1.78
CA ALA A 157 -23.95 22.01 1.40
C ALA A 157 -23.38 21.80 -0.01
N LEU A 158 -22.96 20.57 -0.33
CA LEU A 158 -22.48 20.18 -1.65
C LEU A 158 -23.55 20.33 -2.73
N ASN A 159 -24.78 19.85 -2.47
CA ASN A 159 -25.93 20.02 -3.38
C ASN A 159 -26.23 21.49 -3.66
N ARG A 160 -26.24 22.34 -2.63
CA ARG A 160 -26.44 23.78 -2.79
C ARG A 160 -25.28 24.43 -3.57
N GLY A 161 -24.05 24.00 -3.33
CA GLY A 161 -22.88 24.46 -4.08
C GLY A 161 -22.95 24.06 -5.56
N ALA A 162 -23.30 22.80 -5.83
CA ALA A 162 -23.51 22.27 -7.16
C ALA A 162 -24.61 23.04 -7.91
N GLN A 163 -25.75 23.29 -7.25
CA GLN A 163 -26.82 24.08 -7.84
C GLN A 163 -26.39 25.51 -8.18
N LYS A 164 -25.68 26.19 -7.26
CA LYS A 164 -25.17 27.56 -7.49
C LYS A 164 -24.14 27.64 -8.62
N GLY A 165 -23.27 26.63 -8.71
CA GLY A 165 -22.24 26.55 -9.75
C GLY A 165 -22.70 25.90 -11.05
N GLY A 166 -23.93 25.37 -11.10
CA GLY A 166 -24.42 24.54 -12.20
C GLY A 166 -23.57 23.29 -12.45
N PHE A 167 -23.06 22.68 -11.39
CA PHE A 167 -22.30 21.41 -11.43
C PHE A 167 -23.24 20.23 -11.23
N ALA A 168 -22.85 19.06 -11.74
CA ALA A 168 -23.47 17.82 -11.34
C ALA A 168 -22.95 17.40 -9.95
N HIS A 169 -23.81 16.78 -9.17
CA HIS A 169 -23.46 16.07 -7.95
C HIS A 169 -24.17 14.72 -8.03
N ASP A 170 -23.36 13.66 -7.97
CA ASP A 170 -23.80 12.26 -8.00
C ASP A 170 -24.09 11.76 -6.57
#